data_AF-A0A2V9LCM5-F1
#
_entry.id   AF-A0A2V9LCM5-F1
#
_cell.length_a   1.000
_cell.length_b   1.000
_cell.length_c   1.000
_cell.angle_alpha   90.00
_cell.angle_beta   90.00
_cell.angle_gamma   90.00
#
_symmetry.space_group_name_H-M   'P 1'
#
loop_
_entity.id
_entity.type
_entity.pdbx_description
1 polymer ?
#
loop_
_entity_poly.entity_id
_entity_poly.type
_entity_poly.pdbx_seq_one_letter_code
_entity_poly.pdbx_strand_id
1 'polypeptide(L)' 'MKLPLLSGREVVAALERLGFHEVHRRGSHVKMEHPDGRRMVFPSRGAGLTVILSKVR' A
#
# COMPACT_ATOMS: atom_id res chain seq x y z
N MET A 1 2.35 -5.89 21.61
CA MET A 1 2.91 -6.30 20.29
C MET A 1 3.36 -5.05 19.55
N LYS A 2 4.58 -5.02 19.01
CA LYS A 2 5.10 -3.91 18.20
C LYS A 2 4.91 -4.30 16.73
N LEU A 3 4.10 -3.54 16.00
CA LEU A 3 3.93 -3.76 14.57
C LEU A 3 5.23 -3.39 13.83
N PRO A 4 5.61 -4.13 12.78
CA PRO A 4 6.78 -3.81 12.00
C PRO A 4 6.60 -2.45 11.31
N LEU A 5 7.66 -1.65 11.33
CA LEU A 5 7.73 -0.44 10.52
C LEU A 5 8.19 -0.84 9.12
N LEU A 6 7.29 -0.72 8.14
CA LEU A 6 7.58 -1.06 6.75
C LEU A 6 7.89 0.22 5.96
N SER A 7 8.91 0.13 5.10
CA SER A 7 9.15 1.12 4.05
C SER A 7 8.09 1.01 2.95
N GLY A 8 7.94 2.05 2.14
CA GLY A 8 7.00 2.03 1.01
C GLY A 8 7.28 0.92 0.00
N ARG A 9 8.55 0.54 -0.20
CA ARG A 9 8.91 -0.57 -1.08
C ARG A 9 8.48 -1.91 -0.49
N GLU A 10 8.63 -2.10 0.82
CA GLU A 10 8.18 -3.31 1.50
C GLU A 10 6.65 -3.43 1.48
N VAL A 11 5.92 -2.32 1.62
CA VAL A 11 4.46 -2.30 1.48
C VAL A 11 4.04 -2.70 0.06
N VAL A 12 4.64 -2.13 -0.98
CA VAL A 12 4.36 -2.53 -2.37
C VAL A 12 4.62 -4.02 -2.57
N ALA A 13 5.80 -4.51 -2.21
CA ALA A 13 6.17 -5.91 -2.39
C ALA A 13 5.24 -6.87 -1.62
N ALA A 14 4.81 -6.50 -0.41
CA ALA A 14 3.86 -7.28 0.36
C ALA A 14 2.48 -7.31 -0.31
N LEU A 15 1.99 -6.18 -0.82
CA LEU A 15 0.71 -6.09 -1.51
C LEU A 15 0.72 -6.85 -2.86
N GLU A 16 1.82 -6.80 -3.61
CA GLU A 16 1.99 -7.59 -4.83
C GLU A 16 1.88 -9.10 -4.56
N ARG A 17 2.50 -9.57 -3.46
CA ARG A 17 2.38 -10.98 -3.03
C ARG A 17 0.97 -11.36 -2.60
N LEU A 18 0.16 -10.38 -2.20
CA LEU A 18 -1.25 -10.57 -1.84
C LEU A 18 -2.20 -10.41 -3.04
N GLY A 19 -1.67 -10.24 -4.26
CA GLY A 19 -2.46 -10.13 -5.49
C GLY A 19 -2.89 -8.70 -5.86
N PHE A 20 -2.39 -7.69 -5.15
CA PHE A 20 -2.56 -6.31 -5.60
C PHE A 20 -1.59 -5.99 -6.73
N HIS A 21 -1.95 -5.04 -7.58
CA HIS A 21 -1.09 -4.49 -8.62
C HIS A 21 -1.17 -2.97 -8.61
N GLU A 22 -0.06 -2.31 -8.89
CA GLU A 22 -0.02 -0.86 -9.01
C GLU A 22 -0.79 -0.41 -10.26
N VAL A 23 -1.72 0.52 -10.10
CA VAL A 23 -2.51 1.09 -11.21
C VAL A 23 -2.17 2.54 -11.49
N HIS A 24 -1.59 3.25 -10.52
CA HIS A 24 -1.21 4.65 -10.70
C HIS A 24 -0.17 5.09 -9.68
N ARG A 25 0.68 6.04 -10.06
CA ARG A 25 1.64 6.69 -9.18
C ARG A 25 1.73 8.18 -9.46
N ARG A 26 1.59 8.99 -8.41
CA ARG A 26 1.79 10.44 -8.46
C ARG A 26 2.80 10.85 -7.39
N GLY A 27 4.03 11.11 -7.82
CA GLY A 27 5.13 11.42 -6.91
C GLY A 27 5.41 10.24 -5.98
N SER A 28 5.30 10.45 -4.66
CA SER A 28 5.42 9.38 -3.68
C SER A 28 4.14 8.57 -3.50
N HIS A 29 2.96 9.04 -3.92
CA HIS A 29 1.71 8.32 -3.72
C HIS A 29 1.54 7.21 -4.74
N VAL A 30 1.31 5.99 -4.25
CA VAL A 30 1.07 4.78 -5.02
C VAL A 30 -0.39 4.39 -4.84
N LYS A 31 -1.06 4.03 -5.93
CA LYS A 31 -2.39 3.44 -5.94
C LYS A 31 -2.26 2.00 -6.41
N MET A 32 -2.79 1.06 -5.63
CA MET A 32 -2.84 -0.36 -5.97
C MET A 32 -4.27 -0.89 -5.94
N GLU A 33 -4.58 -1.85 -6.80
CA GLU A 33 -5.89 -2.52 -6.87
C GLU A 33 -5.72 -4.03 -6.81
N HIS A 34 -6.69 -4.73 -6.25
CA HIS A 34 -6.77 -6.19 -6.24
C HIS A 34 -7.95 -6.63 -7.12
N PRO A 35 -7.86 -7.77 -7.84
CA PRO A 35 -8.94 -8.25 -8.72
C PRO A 35 -10.32 -8.42 -8.04
N ASP A 36 -10.35 -8.63 -6.72
CA ASP A 36 -11.57 -8.68 -5.90
C ASP A 36 -12.25 -7.32 -5.66
N GLY A 37 -11.71 -6.23 -6.22
CA GLY A 37 -12.26 -4.89 -6.13
C GLY A 37 -11.68 -4.03 -5.00
N ARG A 38 -10.78 -4.56 -4.15
CA ARG A 38 -10.09 -3.75 -3.14
C ARG A 38 -9.14 -2.75 -3.80
N ARG A 39 -9.06 -1.55 -3.21
CA ARG A 39 -8.17 -0.47 -3.66
C ARG A 39 -7.43 0.15 -2.48
N MET A 40 -6.16 0.49 -2.69
CA MET A 40 -5.32 1.13 -1.69
C MET A 40 -4.57 2.32 -2.30
N VAL A 41 -4.42 3.40 -1.53
CA VAL A 41 -3.56 4.54 -1.89
C VAL A 41 -2.68 4.87 -0.70
N PHE A 42 -1.37 4.98 -0.92
CA PHE A 42 -0.42 5.24 0.16
C PHE A 42 0.86 5.95 -0.30
N PRO A 43 1.53 6.72 0.58
CA PRO A 43 2.78 7.40 0.24
C PRO A 43 3.98 6.43 0.36
N SER A 44 4.64 6.10 -0.74
CA SER A 44 5.84 5.23 -0.81
C SER A 44 7.16 5.85 -0.34
N ARG A 45 7.22 7.18 -0.15
CA ARG A 45 8.40 7.90 0.37
C ARG A 45 7.98 8.78 1.55
N GLY A 46 8.33 8.34 2.77
CA GLY A 46 8.05 8.99 4.05
C GLY A 46 8.43 8.08 5.22
N ALA A 47 8.88 8.66 6.34
CA ALA A 47 9.25 7.88 7.53
C ALA A 47 7.98 7.30 8.18
N GLY A 48 7.72 6.02 7.90
CA GLY A 48 6.66 5.23 8.52
C GLY A 48 5.35 5.22 7.76
N LEU A 49 5.16 4.20 6.92
CA LEU A 49 3.81 3.82 6.50
C LEU A 49 3.14 3.04 7.62
N THR A 50 2.22 3.70 8.33
CA THR A 50 1.16 2.98 9.02
C THR A 50 0.09 2.68 7.97
N VAL A 51 0.04 1.45 7.47
CA VAL A 51 -1.06 1.01 6.60
C VAL A 51 -2.30 0.84 7.48
N ILE A 52 -3.07 1.90 7.67
CA ILE A 52 -4.42 1.77 8.22
C ILE A 52 -5.30 1.23 7.09
N LEU A 53 -5.70 -0.03 7.21
CA LEU A 53 -6.74 -0.67 6.39
C LEU A 53 -8.09 0.00 6.69
N SER A 54 -8.29 1.23 6.22
CA SER A 54 -9.59 1.90 6.22
C SER A 54 -9.59 2.87 5.04
N LYS A 55 -10.48 2.79 4.06
CA LYS A 55 -11.91 2.59 4.20
C LYS A 55 -12.44 2.08 2.85
N VAL A 56 -12.97 0.85 2.86
CA VAL A 56 -13.91 0.41 1.82
C VAL A 56 -15.18 1.22 2.08
N ARG A 57 -15.60 2.03 1.12
CA ARG A 57 -16.96 2.57 1.05
C ARG A 57 -17.61 1.97 -0.18
#